data_AF-A0A1E8CLF0-F1
#
_entry.id   AF-A0A1E8CLF0-F1
#
_cell.length_a   1.000
_cell.length_b   1.000
_cell.length_c   1.000
_cell.angle_alpha   90.00
_cell.angle_beta   90.00
_cell.angle_gamma   90.00
#
_symmetry.space_group_name_H-M   'P 1'
#
loop_
_entity.id
_entity.type
_entity.pdbx_description
1 polymer ?
#
loop_
_entity_poly.entity_id
_entity_poly.type
_entity_poly.pdbx_seq_one_letter_code
_entity_poly.pdbx_strand_id
1 'polypeptide(L)'
;MLLESIDHYRDSAEFVDDQHAAQLFTRIADQREPLAEQLARAIRETGDLPSAPDADVETGEQLLHRLHAWFTADQARDVLEQRLQAESTLAETLAENRHETPDSTYQALHQRFVSLVENATQALKEGL
;
A
#
# COMPACT_ATOMS: atom_id res chain seq x y z
N MET A 1 -3.06 -3.17 -6.39
CA MET A 1 -1.66 -2.92 -5.97
C MET A 1 -1.44 -1.60 -5.21
N LEU A 2 -1.38 -0.41 -5.85
CA LEU A 2 -1.10 0.84 -5.10
C LEU A 2 -2.31 1.34 -4.29
N LEU A 3 -3.51 1.36 -4.88
CA LEU A 3 -4.76 1.72 -4.17
C LEU A 3 -5.07 0.73 -3.06
N GLU A 4 -5.08 -0.55 -3.38
CA GLU A 4 -5.17 -1.66 -2.42
C GLU A 4 -4.16 -1.56 -1.26
N SER A 5 -2.92 -1.11 -1.53
CA SER A 5 -1.96 -0.86 -0.45
C SER A 5 -2.37 0.29 0.46
N ILE A 6 -2.94 1.37 -0.09
CA ILE A 6 -3.46 2.50 0.69
C ILE A 6 -4.61 2.02 1.57
N ASP A 7 -5.56 1.28 0.99
CA ASP A 7 -6.73 0.74 1.70
C ASP A 7 -6.29 -0.15 2.86
N HIS A 8 -5.37 -1.09 2.63
CA HIS A 8 -4.86 -1.94 3.70
C HIS A 8 -4.17 -1.15 4.83
N TYR A 9 -3.50 -0.03 4.53
CA TYR A 9 -2.91 0.82 5.57
C TYR A 9 -3.96 1.64 6.32
N ARG A 10 -5.04 2.07 5.64
CA ARG A 10 -6.17 2.73 6.30
C ARG A 10 -6.88 1.76 7.24
N ASP A 11 -7.15 0.54 6.79
CA ASP A 11 -7.74 -0.52 7.62
C ASP A 11 -6.84 -0.81 8.83
N SER A 12 -5.54 -1.02 8.59
CA SER A 12 -4.60 -1.31 9.67
C SER A 12 -4.52 -0.17 10.68
N ALA A 13 -4.66 1.10 10.25
CA ALA A 13 -4.71 2.25 11.14
C ALA A 13 -6.00 2.32 11.98
N GLU A 14 -7.13 1.87 11.43
CA GLU A 14 -8.42 1.83 12.12
C GLU A 14 -8.46 0.76 13.20
N PHE A 15 -7.84 -0.40 12.95
CA PHE A 15 -7.97 -1.57 13.82
C PHE A 15 -6.80 -1.83 14.75
N VAL A 16 -5.67 -1.13 14.60
CA VAL A 16 -4.54 -1.31 15.51
C VAL A 16 -4.74 -0.53 16.82
N ASP A 17 -4.64 -1.24 17.94
CA ASP A 17 -4.78 -0.64 19.28
C ASP A 17 -3.60 0.31 19.64
N ASP A 18 -2.44 0.14 18.99
CA ASP A 18 -1.27 0.99 19.21
C ASP A 18 -1.37 2.30 18.42
N GLN A 19 -1.45 3.41 19.15
CA GLN A 19 -1.61 4.74 18.56
C GLN A 19 -0.41 5.18 17.70
N HIS A 20 0.81 4.72 18.00
CA HIS A 20 1.99 5.04 17.19
C HIS A 20 1.95 4.27 15.87
N ALA A 21 1.58 2.98 15.90
CA ALA A 21 1.37 2.17 14.71
C ALA A 21 0.24 2.73 13.85
N ALA A 22 -0.88 3.15 14.44
CA ALA A 22 -1.99 3.77 13.73
C ALA A 22 -1.56 5.05 12.98
N GLN A 23 -0.79 5.91 13.65
CA GLN A 23 -0.24 7.13 13.03
C GLN A 23 0.79 6.80 11.93
N LEU A 24 1.60 5.77 12.12
CA LEU A 24 2.55 5.30 11.11
C LEU A 24 1.83 4.82 9.86
N PHE A 25 0.82 3.97 10.01
CA PHE A 25 0.02 3.46 8.89
C PHE A 25 -0.71 4.57 8.14
N THR A 26 -1.33 5.50 8.88
CA THR A 26 -1.96 6.70 8.31
C THR A 26 -0.97 7.51 7.48
N ARG A 27 0.24 7.75 8.00
CA ARG A 27 1.28 8.50 7.29
C ARG A 27 1.72 7.80 6.00
N ILE A 28 1.88 6.48 6.03
CA ILE A 28 2.29 5.71 4.84
C ILE A 28 1.19 5.77 3.76
N ALA A 29 -0.09 5.66 4.16
CA ALA A 29 -1.23 5.84 3.26
C ALA A 29 -1.23 7.24 2.62
N ASP A 30 -1.11 8.29 3.43
CA ASP A 30 -1.09 9.68 2.97
C ASP A 30 0.07 9.96 1.99
N GLN A 31 1.23 9.31 2.17
CA GLN A 31 2.37 9.46 1.27
C GLN A 31 2.16 8.80 -0.11
N ARG A 32 1.32 7.77 -0.18
CA ARG A 32 1.03 6.99 -1.40
C ARG A 32 -0.11 7.57 -2.23
N GLU A 33 -1.04 8.27 -1.59
CA GLU A 33 -2.23 8.84 -2.22
C GLU A 33 -1.90 9.79 -3.40
N PRO A 34 -0.94 10.73 -3.28
CA PRO A 34 -0.55 11.57 -4.41
C PRO A 34 0.07 10.78 -5.58
N LEU A 35 0.73 9.66 -5.31
CA LEU A 35 1.30 8.80 -6.34
C LEU A 35 0.20 8.05 -7.10
N ALA A 36 -0.84 7.58 -6.39
CA ALA A 36 -1.99 6.91 -7.01
C ALA A 36 -2.73 7.86 -7.97
N GLU A 37 -2.92 9.12 -7.57
CA GLU A 37 -3.50 10.12 -8.46
C GLU A 37 -2.65 10.39 -9.71
N GLN A 38 -1.33 10.53 -9.54
CA GLN A 38 -0.40 10.76 -10.64
C GLN A 38 -0.36 9.57 -11.61
N LEU A 39 -0.35 8.34 -11.09
CA LEU A 39 -0.39 7.13 -11.90
C LEU A 39 -1.70 7.03 -12.69
N ALA A 40 -2.84 7.31 -12.05
CA ALA A 40 -4.15 7.33 -12.72
C ALA A 40 -4.21 8.40 -13.82
N ARG A 41 -3.57 9.56 -13.64
CA ARG A 41 -3.44 10.59 -14.69
C ARG A 41 -2.55 10.10 -15.84
N ALA A 42 -1.37 9.55 -15.55
CA ALA A 42 -0.45 9.05 -16.56
C ALA A 42 -1.05 7.93 -17.42
N ILE A 43 -1.82 7.01 -16.81
CA ILE A 43 -2.55 5.95 -17.53
C ILE A 43 -3.65 6.54 -18.44
N ARG A 44 -4.37 7.57 -17.96
CA ARG A 44 -5.39 8.25 -18.78
C ARG A 44 -4.78 9.01 -19.96
N GLU A 45 -3.61 9.62 -19.79
CA GLU A 45 -2.90 10.37 -20.83
C GLU A 45 -2.27 9.47 -21.90
N THR A 46 -1.93 8.22 -21.56
CA THR A 46 -1.44 7.20 -22.50
C THR A 46 -2.56 6.46 -23.23
N GLY A 47 -3.82 6.74 -22.91
CA GLY A 47 -4.99 6.32 -23.70
C GLY A 47 -5.42 4.86 -23.56
N ASP A 48 -4.87 4.10 -22.60
CA ASP A 48 -4.97 2.64 -22.58
C ASP A 48 -5.95 2.04 -21.56
N LEU A 49 -6.88 2.82 -20.99
CA LEU A 49 -8.03 2.24 -20.26
C LEU A 49 -9.31 3.12 -20.32
N PRO A 50 -10.48 2.52 -20.60
CA PRO A 50 -11.77 3.19 -20.43
C PRO A 50 -12.09 3.43 -18.95
N SER A 51 -12.87 4.47 -18.70
CA SER A 51 -13.29 4.90 -17.37
C SER A 51 -14.27 3.89 -16.75
N ALA A 52 -13.78 3.04 -15.84
CA ALA A 52 -14.60 2.43 -14.79
C ALA A 52 -13.69 1.97 -13.64
N PRO A 53 -14.05 2.25 -12.37
CA PRO A 53 -13.47 1.52 -11.25
C PRO A 53 -13.97 0.07 -11.31
N ASP A 54 -13.08 -0.91 -11.30
CA ASP A 54 -13.44 -2.31 -11.06
C ASP A 54 -13.99 -2.42 -9.63
N ALA A 55 -15.31 -2.31 -9.50
CA ALA A 55 -16.05 -2.56 -8.28
C ALA A 55 -16.41 -4.05 -8.25
N ASP A 56 -15.54 -4.89 -7.70
CA ASP A 56 -15.91 -6.27 -7.41
C ASP A 56 -15.01 -6.92 -6.34
N VAL A 57 -15.07 -6.45 -5.08
CA VAL A 57 -14.66 -7.26 -3.90
C VAL A 57 -15.46 -6.89 -2.62
N GLU A 58 -16.78 -6.70 -2.69
CA GLU A 58 -17.56 -6.31 -1.49
C GLU A 58 -18.15 -7.51 -0.70
N THR A 59 -17.53 -8.69 -0.71
CA THR A 59 -18.11 -9.87 0.01
C THR A 59 -17.12 -10.62 0.91
N GLY A 60 -15.80 -10.37 0.78
CA GLY A 60 -14.79 -10.98 1.66
C GLY A 60 -14.53 -10.20 2.96
N GLU A 61 -14.68 -8.88 2.93
CA GLU A 61 -14.23 -7.97 4.00
C GLU A 61 -15.04 -8.09 5.29
N GLN A 62 -16.34 -8.46 5.20
CA GLN A 62 -17.19 -8.64 6.37
C GLN A 62 -16.87 -9.92 7.17
N LEU A 63 -16.27 -10.93 6.54
CA LEU A 63 -15.93 -12.19 7.20
C LEU A 63 -14.60 -12.08 7.96
N LEU A 64 -13.64 -11.33 7.40
CA LEU A 64 -12.35 -11.04 8.03
C LEU A 64 -12.51 -10.12 9.25
N HIS A 65 -13.41 -9.14 9.17
CA HIS A 65 -13.78 -8.24 10.26
C HIS A 65 -14.19 -8.97 11.57
N ARG A 66 -14.84 -10.14 11.47
CA ARG A 66 -15.26 -10.94 12.64
C ARG A 66 -14.18 -11.83 13.22
N LEU A 67 -13.16 -12.20 12.44
CA LEU A 67 -12.06 -13.06 12.90
C LEU A 67 -10.98 -12.27 13.65
N HIS A 68 -10.78 -10.99 13.31
CA HIS A 68 -9.73 -10.15 13.89
C HIS A 68 -10.02 -9.72 15.34
N ALA A 69 -11.30 -9.56 15.70
CA ALA A 69 -11.74 -9.20 17.06
C ALA A 69 -11.46 -10.28 18.13
N TRP A 70 -10.88 -11.43 17.77
CA TRP A 70 -10.64 -12.56 18.68
C TRP A 70 -9.22 -12.68 19.23
N PHE A 71 -8.23 -11.96 18.69
CA PHE A 71 -6.83 -12.13 19.13
C PHE A 71 -6.25 -10.84 19.72
N THR A 72 -6.33 -10.73 21.04
CA THR A 72 -5.73 -9.68 21.86
C THR A 72 -4.23 -9.87 22.11
N ALA A 73 -3.56 -8.72 22.30
CA ALA A 73 -2.31 -8.41 23.01
C ALA A 73 -0.98 -8.35 22.23
N ASP A 74 -0.83 -9.00 21.06
CA ASP A 74 0.36 -8.83 20.19
C ASP A 74 0.03 -8.30 18.79
N GLN A 75 -1.22 -7.85 18.60
CA GLN A 75 -1.79 -7.47 17.30
C GLN A 75 -0.97 -6.37 16.59
N ALA A 76 -0.41 -5.40 17.32
CA ALA A 76 0.35 -4.32 16.70
C ALA A 76 1.64 -4.84 16.04
N ARG A 77 2.37 -5.73 16.71
CA ARG A 77 3.59 -6.35 16.18
C ARG A 77 3.27 -7.25 15.00
N ASP A 78 2.25 -8.10 15.14
CA ASP A 78 1.79 -8.97 14.06
C ASP A 78 1.37 -8.18 12.82
N VAL A 79 0.61 -7.08 13.01
CA VAL A 79 0.18 -6.21 11.90
C VAL A 79 1.39 -5.50 11.29
N LEU A 80 2.35 -5.02 12.07
CA LEU A 80 3.60 -4.43 11.56
C LEU A 80 4.42 -5.44 10.74
N GLU A 81 4.55 -6.68 11.20
CA GLU A 81 5.25 -7.75 10.48
C GLU A 81 4.51 -8.13 9.19
N GLN A 82 3.18 -8.23 9.22
CA GLN A 82 2.37 -8.45 8.02
C GLN A 82 2.53 -7.31 7.00
N ARG A 83 2.52 -6.05 7.45
CA ARG A 83 2.76 -4.90 6.58
C ARG A 83 4.18 -4.93 6.01
N LEU A 84 5.18 -5.30 6.80
CA LEU A 84 6.57 -5.39 6.35
C LEU A 84 6.75 -6.49 5.28
N GLN A 85 6.05 -7.61 5.41
CA GLN A 85 6.04 -8.67 4.40
C GLN A 85 5.37 -8.18 3.10
N ALA A 86 4.26 -7.45 3.19
CA ALA A 86 3.59 -6.89 2.03
C ALA A 86 4.48 -5.87 1.28
N GLU A 87 5.22 -5.03 2.02
CA GLU A 87 6.22 -4.12 1.44
C GLU A 87 7.33 -4.85 0.70
N SER A 88 7.76 -6.00 1.23
CA SER A 88 8.78 -6.84 0.58
C SER A 88 8.27 -7.39 -0.75
N THR A 89 7.04 -7.91 -0.79
CA THR A 89 6.42 -8.40 -2.03
C THR A 89 6.19 -7.28 -3.05
N LEU A 90 5.83 -6.07 -2.60
CA LEU A 90 5.73 -4.90 -3.47
C LEU A 90 7.10 -4.52 -4.06
N ALA A 91 8.16 -4.54 -3.25
CA ALA A 91 9.51 -4.26 -3.71
C ALA A 91 9.98 -5.27 -4.78
N GLU A 92 9.71 -6.56 -4.58
CA GLU A 92 10.00 -7.61 -5.57
C GLU A 92 9.25 -7.35 -6.88
N THR A 93 7.94 -7.09 -6.80
CA THR A 93 7.11 -6.79 -7.98
C THR A 93 7.63 -5.56 -8.73
N LEU A 94 8.04 -4.50 -8.01
CA LEU A 94 8.61 -3.30 -8.63
C LEU A 94 9.97 -3.57 -9.27
N ALA A 95 10.80 -4.42 -8.67
CA ALA A 95 12.08 -4.82 -9.24
C ALA A 95 11.90 -5.62 -10.54
N GLU A 96 10.93 -6.53 -10.59
CA GLU A 96 10.58 -7.31 -11.78
C GLU A 96 9.99 -6.44 -12.90
N ASN A 97 9.21 -5.42 -12.53
CA ASN A 97 8.62 -4.48 -13.48
C ASN A 97 9.54 -3.33 -13.89
N ARG A 98 10.83 -3.39 -13.52
CA ARG A 98 11.89 -2.50 -14.02
C ARG A 98 12.23 -2.86 -15.47
N HIS A 99 11.27 -2.70 -16.37
CA HIS A 99 11.55 -2.74 -17.80
C HIS A 99 12.20 -1.41 -18.20
N GLU A 100 13.14 -1.48 -19.15
CA GLU A 100 13.74 -0.31 -19.81
C GLU A 100 12.69 0.39 -20.70
N THR A 101 11.65 0.95 -20.08
CA THR A 101 10.76 1.83 -20.82
C THR A 101 11.51 3.12 -21.15
N PRO A 102 11.45 3.61 -22.39
CA PRO A 102 12.02 4.91 -22.75
C PRO A 102 11.20 6.10 -22.20
N ASP A 103 10.04 5.85 -21.61
CA ASP A 103 9.18 6.90 -21.04
C ASP A 103 9.74 7.42 -19.70
N SER A 104 10.23 8.66 -19.73
CA SER A 104 10.80 9.33 -18.56
C SER A 104 9.77 9.61 -17.45
N THR A 105 8.49 9.74 -17.78
CA THR A 105 7.41 9.91 -16.81
C THR A 105 7.17 8.61 -16.05
N TYR A 106 7.11 7.48 -16.77
CA TYR A 106 7.00 6.17 -16.14
C TYR A 106 8.22 5.87 -15.26
N GLN A 107 9.44 6.16 -15.74
CA GLN A 107 10.67 5.99 -14.94
C GLN A 107 10.63 6.81 -13.64
N ALA A 108 10.18 8.07 -13.70
CA ALA A 108 10.06 8.92 -12.54
C ALA A 108 9.00 8.41 -11.54
N LEU A 109 7.85 7.94 -12.03
CA LEU A 109 6.79 7.35 -11.19
C LEU A 109 7.24 6.04 -10.55
N HIS A 110 7.92 5.17 -11.31
CA HIS A 110 8.49 3.92 -10.80
C HIS A 110 9.52 4.18 -9.71
N GLN A 111 10.49 5.07 -9.95
CA GLN A 111 11.51 5.42 -8.96
C GLN A 111 10.89 6.03 -7.70
N ARG A 112 9.87 6.87 -7.85
CA ARG A 112 9.12 7.44 -6.72
C ARG A 112 8.40 6.36 -5.92
N PHE A 113 7.83 5.36 -6.58
CA PHE A 113 7.18 4.25 -5.89
C PHE A 113 8.19 3.40 -5.12
N VAL A 114 9.34 3.08 -5.73
CA VAL A 114 10.45 2.37 -5.07
C VAL A 114 10.86 3.10 -3.79
N SER A 115 11.09 4.41 -3.86
CA SER A 115 11.47 5.19 -2.67
C SER A 115 10.39 5.21 -1.58
N LEU A 116 9.10 5.20 -1.94
CA LEU A 116 8.02 5.11 -0.95
C LEU A 116 7.96 3.74 -0.27
N VAL A 117 8.22 2.65 -1.00
CA VAL A 117 8.30 1.30 -0.45
C VAL A 117 9.51 1.13 0.47
N GLU A 118 10.67 1.65 0.07
CA GLU A 118 11.89 1.64 0.90
C GLU A 118 11.70 2.42 2.20
N ASN A 119 11.13 3.63 2.12
CA ASN A 119 10.85 4.45 3.29
C ASN A 119 9.81 3.80 4.22
N ALA A 120 8.75 3.20 3.67
CA ALA A 120 7.75 2.47 4.45
C ALA A 120 8.37 1.25 5.14
N THR A 121 9.18 0.46 4.43
CA THR A 121 9.91 -0.69 4.97
C THR A 121 10.79 -0.28 6.15
N GLN A 122 11.53 0.82 6.01
CA GLN A 122 12.39 1.32 7.09
C GLN A 122 11.57 1.78 8.30
N ALA A 123 10.51 2.54 8.07
CA ALA A 123 9.66 3.04 9.16
C ALA A 123 8.93 1.91 9.91
N LEU A 124 8.52 0.85 9.21
CA LEU A 124 7.95 -0.36 9.83
C LEU A 124 8.97 -1.11 10.69
N LYS A 125 10.21 -1.25 10.21
CA LYS A 125 11.31 -1.88 10.99
C LYS A 125 11.65 -1.10 12.25
N GLU A 126 11.56 0.23 12.21
CA GLU A 126 11.77 1.10 13.37
C GLU A 126 10.62 1.04 14.39
N GLY A 127 9.44 0.57 13.97
CA GLY A 127 8.26 0.38 14.82
C GLY A 127 8.15 -1.01 15.48
N LEU A 128 8.99 -1.98 15.10
CA LEU A 128 9.05 -3.35 15.64
C LEU A 128 9.95 -3.49 16.87
#